data_AF-A0A183HFD1-F1
#
_entry.id   AF-A0A183HFD1-F1
#
_cell.length_a   1.000
_cell.length_b   1.000
_cell.length_c   1.000
_cell.angle_alpha   90.00
_cell.angle_beta   90.00
_cell.angle_gamma   90.00
#
_symmetry.space_group_name_H-M   'P 1'
#
loop_
_entity.id
_entity.type
_entity.pdbx_description
1 polymer ?
#
loop_
_entity_poly.entity_id
_entity_poly.type
_entity_poly.pdbx_seq_one_letter_code
_entity_poly.pdbx_strand_id
1 'polypeptide(L)'
;FRYVSRLSIRNSASHVILGTQQYKPTEFATNITLNLDNAWGILRCIIDHCMNQPPGKYLLLKDPNKDKNDKSELSRYLYDLLMYDVALHHFDI
;
A
#
# COMPACT_ATOMS: atom_id res chain seq x y z
N PHE A 1 -4.81 -15.00 5.36
CA PHE A 1 -5.12 -14.95 3.92
C PHE A 1 -5.98 -16.13 3.50
N ARG A 2 -6.84 -15.93 2.51
CA ARG A 2 -7.57 -17.00 1.83
C ARG A 2 -7.21 -16.95 0.36
N TYR A 3 -6.85 -18.08 -0.20
CA TYR A 3 -6.53 -18.21 -1.62
C TYR A 3 -7.81 -18.60 -2.35
N VAL A 4 -8.27 -17.74 -3.26
CA VAL A 4 -9.52 -17.92 -4.01
C VAL A 4 -9.18 -17.90 -5.49
N SER A 5 -9.66 -18.89 -6.23
CA SER A 5 -9.49 -18.95 -7.68
C SER A 5 -10.83 -19.08 -8.38
N ARG A 6 -10.86 -18.70 -9.66
CA ARG A 6 -12.04 -18.86 -10.52
C ARG A 6 -12.18 -20.31 -10.94
N LEU A 7 -13.41 -20.81 -11.06
CA LEU A 7 -13.66 -22.16 -11.58
C LEU A 7 -13.34 -22.27 -13.07
N SER A 8 -13.53 -21.19 -13.82
CA SER A 8 -13.16 -21.10 -15.23
C SER A 8 -12.56 -19.73 -15.49
N ILE A 9 -11.49 -19.68 -16.28
CA ILE A 9 -10.75 -18.44 -16.60
C ILE A 9 -11.68 -17.39 -17.25
N ARG A 10 -12.70 -17.85 -17.97
CA ARG A 10 -13.65 -16.98 -18.70
C ARG A 10 -14.86 -16.56 -17.88
N ASN A 11 -15.12 -17.20 -16.73
CA ASN A 11 -16.30 -16.94 -15.91
C ASN A 11 -15.89 -16.30 -14.58
N SER A 12 -16.26 -15.02 -14.39
CA SER A 12 -16.01 -14.28 -13.15
C SER A 12 -17.05 -14.51 -12.06
N ALA A 13 -18.14 -15.23 -12.32
CA ALA A 13 -19.21 -15.40 -11.34
C ALA A 13 -18.94 -16.55 -10.36
N SER A 14 -18.11 -17.52 -10.73
CA SER A 14 -17.94 -18.75 -9.97
C SER A 14 -16.51 -18.92 -9.45
N HIS A 15 -16.36 -19.02 -8.12
CA HIS A 15 -15.08 -19.08 -7.43
C HIS A 15 -15.01 -20.26 -6.45
N VAL A 16 -13.79 -20.75 -6.20
CA VAL A 16 -13.47 -21.81 -5.25
C VAL A 16 -12.34 -21.37 -4.30
N ILE A 17 -12.43 -21.79 -3.04
CA ILE A 17 -11.40 -21.55 -2.03
C ILE A 17 -10.37 -22.69 -2.13
N LEU A 18 -9.12 -22.35 -2.43
CA LEU A 18 -8.01 -23.30 -2.53
C LEU A 18 -7.37 -23.61 -1.17
N GLY A 19 -7.48 -22.67 -0.23
CA GLY A 19 -6.95 -22.85 1.11
C GLY A 19 -6.94 -21.56 1.92
N THR A 20 -6.50 -21.68 3.17
CA THR A 20 -6.37 -20.56 4.10
C THR A 20 -5.02 -20.61 4.79
N GLN A 21 -4.42 -19.45 5.01
CA GLN A 21 -3.14 -19.31 5.70
C GLN A 21 -3.25 -18.26 6.80
N GLN A 22 -2.68 -18.56 7.95
CA GLN A 22 -2.65 -17.68 9.11
C GLN A 22 -1.20 -17.30 9.42
N TYR A 23 -1.00 -16.03 9.75
CA TYR A 23 0.28 -15.48 10.18
C TYR A 23 0.05 -14.61 11.40
N LYS A 24 1.06 -14.51 12.27
CA LYS A 24 1.06 -13.42 13.25
C LYS A 24 1.28 -12.10 12.51
N PRO A 25 0.56 -11.01 12.84
CA PRO A 25 0.69 -9.74 12.14
C PRO A 25 2.12 -9.19 12.09
N THR A 26 2.89 -9.39 13.18
CA THR A 26 4.29 -8.97 13.27
C THR A 26 5.19 -9.73 12.31
N GLU A 27 5.04 -11.05 12.23
CA GLU A 27 5.79 -11.90 11.31
C GLU A 27 5.42 -11.59 9.85
N PHE A 28 4.15 -11.31 9.59
CA PHE A 28 3.70 -10.92 8.25
C PHE A 28 4.27 -9.56 7.81
N ALA A 29 4.31 -8.57 8.70
CA ALA A 29 4.92 -7.26 8.42
C ALA A 29 6.39 -7.41 7.99
N THR A 30 7.17 -8.23 8.71
CA THR A 30 8.55 -8.54 8.33
C THR A 30 8.65 -9.24 6.97
N ASN A 31 7.75 -10.19 6.66
CA ASN A 31 7.77 -10.92 5.38
C ASN A 31 7.50 -10.02 4.17
N ILE A 32 6.74 -8.94 4.34
CA ILE A 32 6.50 -7.94 3.30
C ILE A 32 7.46 -6.74 3.39
N THR A 33 8.50 -6.84 4.23
CA THR A 33 9.52 -5.80 4.49
C THR A 33 8.95 -4.51 5.12
N LEU A 34 7.69 -4.49 5.56
CA LEU A 34 7.06 -3.31 6.14
C LEU A 34 7.75 -2.86 7.43
N ASN A 35 8.36 -1.67 7.39
CA ASN A 35 8.93 -1.02 8.57
C ASN A 35 7.87 -0.15 9.28
N LEU A 36 7.49 -0.56 10.50
CA LEU A 36 6.48 0.14 11.30
C LEU A 36 6.94 1.54 11.76
N ASP A 37 8.22 1.72 12.07
CA ASP A 37 8.74 3.04 12.49
C ASP A 37 8.66 4.04 11.33
N ASN A 38 8.98 3.57 10.11
CA ASN A 38 8.82 4.37 8.89
C ASN A 38 7.34 4.74 8.65
N ALA A 39 6.44 3.75 8.76
CA ALA A 39 5.00 3.97 8.60
C ALA A 39 4.45 5.00 9.60
N TRP A 40 4.87 4.94 10.87
CA TRP A 40 4.49 5.92 11.88
C TRP A 40 5.11 7.30 11.64
N GLY A 41 6.35 7.36 11.16
CA GLY A 41 7.01 8.61 10.79
C GLY A 41 6.25 9.36 9.69
N ILE A 42 5.80 8.65 8.66
CA ILE A 42 5.04 9.25 7.57
C ILE A 42 3.64 9.67 8.00
N LEU A 43 2.98 8.84 8.82
CA LEU A 43 1.69 9.22 9.40
C LEU A 43 1.81 10.54 10.18
N ARG A 44 2.86 10.69 11.00
CA ARG A 44 3.11 11.92 11.75
C ARG A 44 3.32 13.11 10.81
N CYS A 45 4.11 12.95 9.75
CA CYS A 45 4.31 14.00 8.75
C CYS A 45 2.99 14.48 8.13
N ILE A 46 2.09 13.56 7.79
CA ILE A 46 0.76 13.90 7.24
C ILE A 46 -0.09 14.63 8.28
N ILE A 47 -0.11 14.14 9.53
CA ILE A 47 -0.87 14.78 10.61
C ILE A 47 -0.38 16.20 10.87
N ASP A 48 0.93 16.38 10.98
CA ASP A 48 1.54 17.69 11.22
C ASP A 48 1.23 18.65 10.06
N HIS A 49 1.22 18.16 8.82
CA HIS A 49 0.80 18.95 7.67
C HIS A 49 -0.68 19.38 7.76
N CYS A 50 -1.58 18.46 8.09
CA CYS A 50 -3.01 18.74 8.24
C CYS A 50 -3.32 19.71 9.39
N MET A 51 -2.59 19.62 10.50
CA MET A 51 -2.75 20.52 11.66
C MET A 51 -2.33 21.95 11.37
N ASN A 52 -1.41 22.14 10.42
CA ASN A 52 -0.97 23.46 9.98
C ASN A 52 -1.92 24.12 8.97
N GLN A 53 -2.92 23.40 8.46
CA GLN A 53 -3.89 23.94 7.51
C GLN A 53 -5.06 24.65 8.23
N PRO A 54 -5.65 25.69 7.62
CA PRO A 54 -6.84 26.34 8.18
C PRO A 54 -8.04 25.37 8.26
N PRO A 55 -9.06 25.66 9.08
CA PRO A 55 -10.23 24.80 9.18
C PRO A 55 -10.93 24.68 7.81
N GLY A 56 -11.09 23.44 7.35
CA GLY A 56 -11.62 23.15 6.02
C GLY A 56 -11.71 21.65 5.74
N LYS A 57 -12.21 21.29 4.56
CA LYS A 57 -12.23 19.90 4.06
C LYS A 57 -11.08 19.72 3.07
N TYR A 58 -10.26 18.70 3.28
CA TYR A 58 -9.09 18.39 2.46
C TYR A 58 -9.21 17.01 1.83
N LEU A 59 -8.55 16.82 0.69
CA LEU A 59 -8.49 15.54 -0.02
C LEU A 59 -7.03 15.13 -0.20
N LEU A 60 -6.67 13.97 0.35
CA LEU A 60 -5.39 13.33 0.06
C LEU A 60 -5.59 12.45 -1.19
N LEU A 61 -5.08 12.91 -2.34
CA LEU A 61 -5.23 12.20 -3.61
C LEU A 61 -3.89 11.65 -4.08
N LYS A 62 -3.85 10.36 -4.37
CA LYS A 62 -2.76 9.76 -5.15
C LYS A 62 -3.04 10.00 -6.63
N ASP A 63 -2.14 10.70 -7.31
CA ASP A 63 -2.26 10.97 -8.74
C ASP A 63 -2.16 9.65 -9.55
N PRO A 64 -3.16 9.31 -10.39
CA PRO A 64 -3.15 8.08 -11.17
C PRO A 64 -2.05 8.03 -12.23
N ASN A 65 -1.67 9.17 -12.81
CA ASN A 65 -0.83 9.26 -14.00
C ASN A 65 0.60 9.75 -13.71
N LYS A 66 0.85 10.23 -12.49
CA LYS A 66 2.15 10.74 -12.11
C LYS A 66 3.18 9.61 -12.02
N ASP A 67 4.18 9.70 -12.89
CA ASP A 67 5.34 8.81 -12.88
C ASP A 67 6.20 9.05 -11.64
N LYS A 68 6.89 7.98 -11.21
CA LYS A 68 7.79 7.96 -10.03
C LYS A 68 8.91 9.03 -10.06
N ASN A 69 9.12 9.68 -11.20
CA ASN A 69 10.17 10.67 -11.43
C ASN A 69 9.73 12.12 -11.22
N ASP A 70 8.43 12.41 -11.05
CA ASP A 70 7.93 13.77 -10.86
C ASP A 70 7.94 14.15 -9.36
N LYS A 71 8.98 14.88 -8.96
CA LYS A 71 9.33 15.27 -7.59
C LYS A 71 8.55 16.49 -7.08
N SER A 72 7.22 16.50 -7.19
CA SER A 72 6.45 17.43 -6.36
C SER A 72 6.66 17.12 -4.88
N GLU A 73 6.78 18.13 -4.02
CA GLU A 73 7.20 17.97 -2.61
C GLU A 73 6.37 16.93 -1.83
N LEU A 74 5.05 16.85 -2.08
CA LEU A 74 4.19 15.86 -1.42
C LEU A 74 4.29 14.45 -2.02
N SER A 75 4.62 14.32 -3.30
CA SER A 75 4.83 12.98 -3.89
C SER A 75 6.19 12.40 -3.52
N ARG A 76 7.22 13.22 -3.21
CA ARG A 76 8.49 12.72 -2.66
C ARG A 76 8.30 11.90 -1.38
N TYR A 77 7.44 12.34 -0.46
CA TYR A 77 7.16 11.61 0.79
C TYR A 77 6.42 10.28 0.55
N LEU A 78 5.53 10.22 -0.45
CA LEU A 78 4.82 8.99 -0.83
C LEU A 78 5.68 8.06 -1.70
N TYR A 79 6.63 8.58 -2.47
CA TYR A 79 7.55 7.78 -3.29
C TYR A 79 8.70 7.19 -2.47
N ASP A 80 9.26 7.90 -1.49
CA ASP A 80 10.21 7.33 -0.53
C ASP A 80 9.55 6.20 0.31
N LEU A 81 8.24 6.28 0.54
CA LEU A 81 7.43 5.25 1.23
C LEU A 81 7.20 3.97 0.41
N LEU A 82 7.19 4.05 -0.93
CA LEU A 82 6.82 2.92 -1.80
C LEU A 82 8.01 2.31 -2.56
N MET A 83 9.07 3.07 -2.84
CA MET A 83 10.22 2.57 -3.61
C MET A 83 11.19 1.71 -2.81
N TYR A 84 11.27 1.85 -1.47
CA TYR A 84 12.16 0.99 -0.67
C TYR A 84 11.55 -0.37 -0.30
N ASP A 85 10.21 -0.51 -0.27
CA ASP A 85 9.55 -1.78 0.12
C ASP A 85 8.98 -2.60 -1.06
N VAL A 86 8.76 -2.00 -2.23
CA VAL A 86 8.31 -2.72 -3.44
C VAL A 86 9.48 -2.98 -4.41
N ALA A 87 10.60 -3.44 -3.86
CA ALA A 87 11.66 -4.08 -4.62
C ALA A 87 11.48 -5.62 -4.72
N LEU A 88 10.31 -6.15 -4.34
CA LEU A 88 9.93 -7.54 -4.61
C LEU A 88 9.00 -7.62 -5.82
N HIS A 89 9.66 -7.58 -6.97
CA HIS A 89 9.21 -8.18 -8.23
C HIS A 89 9.01 -9.69 -8.03
N HIS A 90 7.89 -10.12 -7.44
CA HIS A 90 7.30 -11.42 -7.70
C HIS A 90 5.95 -11.50 -7.00
N PHE A 91 4.88 -11.42 -7.76
CA PHE A 91 3.65 -12.22 -7.63
C PHE A 91 2.61 -11.58 -8.55
N ASP A 92 2.87 -11.67 -9.85
CA ASP A 92 1.78 -11.89 -10.80
C ASP A 92 1.34 -13.35 -10.62
N ILE A 93 0.09 -13.55 -10.22
CA ILE A 93 -0.88 -14.62 -10.56
C ILE A 93 -2.10 -14.48 -9.63
#